data_AF-A0ABC8U4M5-F1
#
_entry.id   AF-A0ABC8U4M5-F1
#
_cell.length_a   1.000
_cell.length_b   1.000
_cell.length_c   1.000
_cell.angle_alpha   90.00
_cell.angle_beta   90.00
_cell.angle_gamma   90.00
#
_symmetry.space_group_name_H-M   'P 1'
#
loop_
_entity.id
_entity.type
_entity.pdbx_description
1 polymer ?
#
loop_
_entity_poly.entity_id
_entity_poly.type
_entity_poly.pdbx_seq_one_letter_code
_entity_poly.pdbx_strand_id
1 'polypeptide(L)'
;MFSMNQVVGDFAAENVVYLELRTTPKRNDLIGMSKQSYMQAVLEGLRAVSTVEVDFASHELSTEVPVNSPDMNDVCYRTERKKIYVRLVLSIDRRETTAAAMETVELALKLRHMGVVGIDLSGNPIIGEWSTFLPALKFAREQGLFITLHCGEVPNPDEIRAMLDFQPWRLGHACCFEEEEWRKLKLSRIPVEICLTSNIRTETISSVDVHHFADLYNTKHPIVLCTDDTGVFSTSLSDEYILAASAFGLGKREMFELARNAVDFIFAGDEVKKKLMEIFASTARMLDFQ
;
A
#
# COMPACT_ATOMS: atom_id res chain seq x y z
N MET A 1 10.28 17.03 1.97
CA MET A 1 9.56 16.12 1.05
C MET A 1 10.61 15.27 0.40
N PHE A 2 10.60 13.96 0.64
CA PHE A 2 11.53 13.05 -0.05
C PHE A 2 11.21 13.10 -1.55
N SER A 3 12.25 13.04 -2.38
CA SER A 3 12.06 12.93 -3.82
C SER A 3 11.42 11.58 -4.13
N MET A 4 10.48 11.53 -5.08
CA MET A 4 9.93 10.25 -5.57
C MET A 4 11.03 9.30 -6.08
N ASN A 5 12.13 9.87 -6.60
CA ASN A 5 13.31 9.10 -7.00
C ASN A 5 14.01 8.42 -5.82
N GLN A 6 13.99 9.04 -4.63
CA GLN A 6 14.50 8.41 -3.41
C GLN A 6 13.53 7.34 -2.92
N VAL A 7 12.24 7.69 -2.72
CA VAL A 7 11.25 6.74 -2.17
C VAL A 7 11.15 5.47 -3.02
N VAL A 8 10.93 5.60 -4.34
CA VAL A 8 10.81 4.44 -5.24
C VAL A 8 12.15 3.71 -5.38
N GLY A 9 13.25 4.47 -5.42
CA GLY A 9 14.60 3.91 -5.49
C GLY A 9 14.96 3.07 -4.27
N ASP A 10 14.61 3.54 -3.07
CA ASP A 10 14.90 2.88 -1.80
C ASP A 10 14.12 1.56 -1.67
N PHE A 11 12.82 1.58 -1.95
CA PHE A 11 12.00 0.35 -1.98
C PHE A 11 12.50 -0.64 -3.04
N ALA A 12 12.85 -0.18 -4.23
CA ALA A 12 13.38 -1.06 -5.26
C ALA A 12 14.80 -1.58 -4.90
N ALA A 13 15.61 -0.80 -4.17
CA ALA A 13 16.93 -1.23 -3.69
C ALA A 13 16.84 -2.45 -2.77
N GLU A 14 15.75 -2.58 -2.00
CA GLU A 14 15.46 -3.74 -1.17
C GLU A 14 14.56 -4.81 -1.84
N ASN A 15 14.41 -4.74 -3.16
CA ASN A 15 13.67 -5.70 -4.00
C ASN A 15 12.14 -5.69 -3.82
N VAL A 16 11.56 -4.55 -3.42
CA VAL A 16 10.11 -4.35 -3.59
C VAL A 16 9.81 -4.34 -5.08
N VAL A 17 8.95 -5.27 -5.50
CA VAL A 17 8.51 -5.41 -6.90
C VAL A 17 7.17 -4.72 -7.16
N TYR A 18 6.38 -4.43 -6.13
CA TYR A 18 5.11 -3.71 -6.22
C TYR A 18 4.94 -2.77 -5.03
N LEU A 19 4.58 -1.52 -5.30
CA LEU A 19 4.40 -0.46 -4.30
C LEU A 19 3.08 0.28 -4.53
N GLU A 20 2.20 0.26 -3.53
CA GLU A 20 1.10 1.23 -3.41
C GLU A 20 1.58 2.40 -2.58
N LEU A 21 1.94 3.50 -3.24
CA LEU A 21 2.37 4.72 -2.57
C LEU A 21 1.15 5.56 -2.21
N ARG A 22 0.92 5.76 -0.91
CA ARG A 22 -0.14 6.63 -0.39
C ARG A 22 0.37 8.04 -0.15
N THR A 23 -0.45 9.04 -0.47
CA THR A 23 -0.16 10.44 -0.18
C THR A 23 -1.43 11.26 -0.06
N THR A 24 -1.43 12.23 0.85
CA THR A 24 -2.53 13.21 0.96
C THR A 24 -2.30 14.37 -0.01
N PRO A 25 -3.15 14.58 -1.03
CA PRO A 25 -3.08 15.77 -1.87
C PRO A 25 -3.27 17.04 -1.03
N LYS A 26 -2.26 17.91 -1.00
CA LYS A 26 -2.28 19.13 -0.17
C LYS A 26 -2.80 20.32 -0.97
N ARG A 27 -3.52 21.22 -0.30
CA ARG A 27 -3.83 22.58 -0.77
C ARG A 27 -3.06 23.59 0.09
N ASN A 28 -2.38 24.53 -0.56
CA ASN A 28 -1.70 25.64 0.09
C ASN A 28 -1.87 26.90 -0.77
N ASP A 29 -2.83 27.74 -0.37
CA ASP A 29 -3.23 28.93 -1.12
C ASP A 29 -2.12 30.00 -1.16
N LEU A 30 -1.20 30.03 -0.17
CA LEU A 30 -0.09 30.99 -0.11
C LEU A 30 0.91 30.82 -1.26
N ILE A 31 1.05 29.61 -1.76
CA ILE A 31 1.95 29.27 -2.88
C ILE A 31 1.17 28.83 -4.13
N GLY A 32 -0.15 29.01 -4.15
CA GLY A 32 -1.01 28.62 -5.26
C GLY A 32 -1.06 27.11 -5.53
N MET A 33 -0.77 26.27 -4.53
CA MET A 33 -0.78 24.82 -4.66
C MET A 33 -2.18 24.28 -4.43
N SER A 34 -2.74 23.60 -5.43
CA SER A 34 -3.98 22.84 -5.31
C SER A 34 -3.69 21.34 -5.12
N LYS A 35 -4.71 20.57 -4.73
CA LYS A 35 -4.61 19.10 -4.70
C LYS A 35 -4.19 18.53 -6.06
N GLN A 36 -4.69 19.12 -7.14
CA GLN A 36 -4.35 18.71 -8.50
C GLN A 36 -2.89 19.01 -8.85
N SER A 37 -2.40 20.22 -8.57
CA SER A 37 -1.00 20.58 -8.85
C SER A 37 -0.03 19.79 -7.96
N TYR A 38 -0.43 19.48 -6.73
CA TYR A 38 0.31 18.56 -5.86
C TYR A 38 0.46 17.18 -6.51
N MET A 39 -0.64 16.59 -6.99
CA MET A 39 -0.58 15.27 -7.64
C MET A 39 0.16 15.29 -8.96
N GLN A 40 0.12 16.39 -9.71
CA GLN A 40 0.96 16.57 -10.90
C GLN A 40 2.44 16.50 -10.54
N ALA A 41 2.87 17.18 -9.47
CA ALA A 41 4.26 17.11 -9.00
C ALA A 41 4.67 15.69 -8.57
N VAL A 42 3.77 14.93 -7.92
CA VAL A 42 4.00 13.51 -7.59
C VAL A 42 4.22 12.69 -8.86
N LEU A 43 3.34 12.84 -9.86
CA LEU A 43 3.42 12.12 -11.13
C LEU A 43 4.67 12.50 -11.94
N GLU A 44 5.06 13.77 -11.95
CA GLU A 44 6.32 14.23 -12.55
C GLU A 44 7.52 13.60 -11.83
N GLY A 45 7.49 13.54 -10.49
CA GLY A 45 8.50 12.86 -9.70
C GLY A 45 8.63 11.37 -10.05
N LEU A 46 7.52 10.66 -10.24
CA LEU A 46 7.51 9.25 -10.67
C LEU A 46 8.07 9.07 -12.09
N ARG A 47 7.71 9.96 -13.02
CA ARG A 47 8.24 9.95 -14.40
C ARG A 47 9.75 10.26 -14.45
N ALA A 48 10.26 10.99 -13.48
CA ALA A 48 11.67 11.34 -13.36
C ALA A 48 12.53 10.25 -12.70
N VAL A 49 11.94 9.17 -12.19
CA VAL A 49 12.68 8.03 -11.64
C VAL A 49 13.50 7.39 -12.75
N SER A 50 14.82 7.34 -12.56
CA SER A 50 15.76 6.81 -13.56
C SER A 50 16.68 5.71 -13.01
N THR A 51 16.70 5.53 -11.69
CA THR A 51 17.49 4.51 -10.98
C THR A 51 16.97 3.10 -11.22
N VAL A 52 15.66 2.95 -11.44
CA VAL A 52 14.95 1.68 -11.65
C VAL A 52 13.93 1.80 -12.79
N GLU A 53 13.49 0.67 -13.35
CA GLU A 53 12.37 0.65 -14.30
C GLU A 53 11.05 0.72 -13.52
N VAL A 54 10.22 1.73 -13.82
CA VAL A 54 8.96 1.96 -13.11
C VAL A 54 7.77 1.73 -14.05
N ASP A 55 6.91 0.78 -13.71
CA ASP A 55 5.58 0.61 -14.32
C ASP A 55 4.55 1.30 -13.43
N PHE A 56 4.09 2.50 -13.81
CA PHE A 56 3.13 3.27 -13.00
C PHE A 56 1.79 3.53 -13.67
N ALA A 57 1.59 3.17 -14.95
CA ALA A 57 0.33 3.38 -15.66
C ALA A 57 -0.18 2.09 -16.30
N SER A 58 -1.49 1.88 -16.29
CA SER A 58 -2.13 0.86 -17.13
C SER A 58 -2.00 1.27 -18.59
N HIS A 59 -1.39 0.41 -19.42
CA HIS A 59 -1.34 0.58 -20.86
C HIS A 59 -2.74 0.41 -21.49
N GLU A 60 -3.64 1.37 -21.28
CA GLU A 60 -4.77 1.57 -22.18
C GLU A 60 -4.41 2.71 -23.13
N LEU A 61 -4.15 2.33 -24.39
CA LEU A 61 -3.69 3.14 -25.53
C LEU A 61 -2.23 3.64 -25.51
N SER A 62 -1.33 2.75 -25.89
CA SER A 62 -0.22 3.13 -26.77
C SER A 62 -0.36 2.34 -28.07
N THR A 63 -0.74 3.01 -29.16
CA THR A 63 -0.66 2.47 -30.52
C THR A 63 0.78 2.03 -30.79
N GLU A 64 0.96 0.74 -31.06
CA GLU A 64 2.23 0.15 -31.46
C GLU A 64 2.75 0.82 -32.73
N VAL A 65 4.01 1.26 -32.69
CA VAL A 65 4.83 1.43 -33.90
C VAL A 65 5.89 0.33 -33.85
N PRO A 66 5.94 -0.59 -34.81
CA PRO A 66 6.92 -1.66 -34.80
C PRO A 66 8.29 -1.10 -35.18
N VAL A 67 9.29 -1.27 -34.31
CA VAL A 67 10.69 -1.02 -34.64
C VAL A 67 11.40 -2.37 -34.78
N ASN A 68 11.83 -2.64 -36.02
CA ASN A 68 12.59 -3.81 -36.42
C ASN A 68 13.90 -3.94 -35.62
N SER A 69 14.22 -5.18 -35.26
CA SER A 69 15.52 -5.66 -34.79
C SER A 69 16.65 -5.46 -35.82
N PRO A 70 17.91 -5.38 -35.36
CA PRO A 70 18.85 -6.41 -35.78
C PRO A 70 19.77 -6.95 -34.67
N ASP A 71 19.92 -8.27 -34.73
CA ASP A 71 21.04 -9.18 -34.47
C ASP A 71 22.18 -8.96 -33.45
N MET A 72 22.43 -10.10 -32.76
CA MET A 72 23.67 -10.77 -32.32
C MET A 72 24.70 -10.15 -31.36
N ASN A 73 24.92 -10.95 -30.31
CA ASN A 73 26.16 -11.22 -29.57
C ASN A 73 26.84 -10.05 -28.86
N ASP A 74 26.42 -9.83 -27.61
CA ASP A 74 27.31 -9.36 -26.56
C ASP A 74 26.92 -10.02 -25.23
N VAL A 75 27.73 -10.96 -24.76
CA VAL A 75 27.61 -11.52 -23.39
C VAL A 75 28.20 -10.48 -22.45
N CYS A 76 27.45 -9.40 -22.27
CA CYS A 76 27.68 -8.42 -21.23
C CYS A 76 26.79 -8.81 -20.06
N TYR A 77 27.36 -8.97 -18.87
CA TYR A 77 26.61 -9.02 -17.61
C TYR A 77 25.90 -7.67 -17.41
N ARG A 78 24.82 -7.43 -18.16
CA ARG A 78 23.89 -6.35 -17.88
C ARG A 78 23.25 -6.73 -16.55
N THR A 79 23.66 -6.05 -15.48
CA THR A 79 22.83 -5.92 -14.29
C THR A 79 21.49 -5.38 -14.79
N GLU A 80 20.51 -6.26 -14.99
CA GLU A 80 19.17 -5.85 -15.39
C GLU A 80 18.70 -4.81 -14.38
N ARG A 81 18.32 -3.63 -14.89
CA ARG A 81 17.81 -2.56 -14.04
C ARG A 81 16.58 -3.13 -13.32
N LYS A 82 16.55 -3.07 -11.99
CA LYS A 82 15.41 -3.58 -11.22
C LYS A 82 14.11 -2.94 -11.71
N LYS A 83 13.04 -3.72 -11.73
CA LYS A 83 11.70 -3.26 -12.11
C LYS A 83 10.78 -3.22 -10.89
N ILE A 84 10.02 -2.14 -10.76
CA ILE A 84 9.01 -1.94 -9.72
C ILE A 84 7.70 -1.44 -10.32
N TYR A 85 6.59 -2.05 -9.94
CA TYR A 85 5.24 -1.59 -10.27
C TYR A 85 4.79 -0.60 -9.20
N VAL A 86 4.38 0.61 -9.59
CA VAL A 86 3.92 1.64 -8.64
C VAL A 86 2.47 1.96 -8.92
N ARG A 87 1.63 1.98 -7.89
CA ARG A 87 0.26 2.51 -7.94
C ARG A 87 0.08 3.56 -6.86
N LEU A 88 -0.87 4.45 -7.05
CA LEU A 88 -1.12 5.56 -6.14
C LEU A 88 -2.45 5.38 -5.42
N VAL A 89 -2.44 5.68 -4.12
CA VAL A 89 -3.64 5.75 -3.28
C VAL A 89 -3.72 7.17 -2.72
N LEU A 90 -4.84 7.86 -2.97
CA LEU A 90 -4.99 9.22 -2.45
C LEU A 90 -5.60 9.18 -1.06
N SER A 91 -4.87 9.71 -0.09
CA SER A 91 -5.31 9.76 1.30
C SER A 91 -6.22 10.97 1.52
N ILE A 92 -7.35 10.74 2.20
CA ILE A 92 -8.16 11.76 2.84
C ILE A 92 -7.63 11.92 4.27
N ASP A 93 -7.26 13.15 4.64
CA ASP A 93 -6.81 13.44 6.00
C ASP A 93 -8.03 13.65 6.91
N ARG A 94 -8.04 13.01 8.09
CA ARG A 94 -9.14 13.12 9.07
C ARG A 94 -9.43 14.54 9.58
N ARG A 95 -8.59 15.53 9.26
CA ARG A 95 -8.86 16.96 9.51
C ARG A 95 -9.75 17.61 8.44
N GLU A 96 -10.01 16.91 7.33
CA GLU A 96 -10.76 17.45 6.20
C GLU A 96 -12.29 17.43 6.41
N THR A 97 -12.98 18.24 5.62
CA THR A 97 -14.44 18.23 5.54
C THR A 97 -14.93 17.21 4.51
N THR A 98 -16.21 16.85 4.54
CA THR A 98 -16.82 15.99 3.50
C THR A 98 -16.60 16.53 2.09
N ALA A 99 -16.68 17.86 1.89
CA ALA A 99 -16.46 18.47 0.58
C ALA A 99 -15.01 18.30 0.11
N ALA A 100 -14.04 18.55 0.99
CA ALA A 100 -12.63 18.36 0.66
C ALA A 100 -12.28 16.88 0.44
N ALA A 101 -12.88 15.96 1.21
CA ALA A 101 -12.78 14.52 0.97
C ALA A 101 -13.34 14.13 -0.41
N MET A 102 -14.48 14.68 -0.81
CA MET A 102 -15.07 14.45 -2.13
C MET A 102 -14.17 14.99 -3.26
N GLU A 103 -13.54 16.15 -3.09
CA GLU A 103 -12.55 16.67 -4.04
C GLU A 103 -11.37 15.69 -4.24
N THR A 104 -10.91 15.02 -3.16
CA THR A 104 -9.87 13.98 -3.27
C THR A 104 -10.36 12.78 -4.07
N VAL A 105 -11.60 12.33 -3.84
CA VAL A 105 -12.20 11.21 -4.59
C VAL A 105 -12.35 11.55 -6.07
N GLU A 106 -12.88 12.72 -6.41
CA GLU A 106 -13.00 13.19 -7.79
C GLU A 106 -11.64 13.30 -8.49
N LEU A 107 -10.61 13.77 -7.77
CA LEU A 107 -9.25 13.82 -8.28
C LEU A 107 -8.70 12.41 -8.54
N ALA A 108 -8.93 11.46 -7.63
CA ALA A 108 -8.53 10.07 -7.82
C ALA A 108 -9.18 9.47 -9.07
N LEU A 109 -10.47 9.72 -9.28
CA LEU A 109 -11.21 9.25 -10.47
C LEU A 109 -10.62 9.81 -11.77
N LYS A 110 -10.25 11.10 -11.78
CA LYS A 110 -9.60 11.76 -12.93
C LYS A 110 -8.23 11.18 -13.22
N LEU A 111 -7.50 10.75 -12.19
CA LEU A 111 -6.11 10.25 -12.29
C LEU A 111 -6.00 8.72 -12.41
N ARG A 112 -7.12 7.99 -12.56
CA ARG A 112 -7.11 6.52 -12.71
C ARG A 112 -6.19 6.02 -13.82
N HIS A 113 -6.27 6.64 -14.99
CA HIS A 113 -5.43 6.33 -16.14
C HIS A 113 -3.93 6.63 -15.92
N MET A 114 -3.59 7.33 -14.84
CA MET A 114 -2.21 7.62 -14.43
C MET A 114 -1.75 6.78 -13.23
N GLY A 115 -2.46 5.68 -12.92
CA GLY A 115 -2.04 4.73 -11.88
C GLY A 115 -2.65 4.95 -10.51
N VAL A 116 -3.61 5.87 -10.35
CA VAL A 116 -4.38 5.98 -9.10
C VAL A 116 -5.41 4.87 -9.03
N VAL A 117 -5.38 4.08 -7.96
CA VAL A 117 -6.18 2.86 -7.82
C VAL A 117 -7.18 2.92 -6.67
N GLY A 118 -6.98 3.80 -5.70
CA GLY A 118 -7.84 3.81 -4.52
C GLY A 118 -7.74 5.04 -3.65
N ILE A 119 -8.49 4.96 -2.56
CA ILE A 119 -8.57 5.96 -1.50
C ILE A 119 -8.15 5.34 -0.18
N ASP A 120 -7.46 6.14 0.62
CA ASP A 120 -7.10 5.86 2.00
C ASP A 120 -7.78 6.89 2.93
N LEU A 121 -8.20 6.48 4.12
CA LEU A 121 -8.57 7.40 5.21
C LEU A 121 -7.51 7.29 6.31
N SER A 122 -6.81 8.38 6.57
CA SER A 122 -5.66 8.44 7.48
C SER A 122 -5.48 9.82 8.10
N GLY A 123 -4.36 10.04 8.78
CA GLY A 123 -4.12 11.25 9.57
C GLY A 123 -4.42 10.99 11.05
N ASN A 124 -4.61 12.05 11.83
CA ASN A 124 -4.72 11.89 13.28
C ASN A 124 -6.01 11.14 13.69
N PRO A 125 -5.93 9.93 14.29
CA PRO A 125 -7.10 9.09 14.57
C PRO A 125 -8.01 9.64 15.67
N ILE A 126 -7.55 10.60 16.49
CA ILE A 126 -8.38 11.29 17.49
C ILE A 126 -9.13 12.51 16.93
N ILE A 127 -8.95 12.83 15.64
CA ILE A 127 -9.62 13.93 14.96
C ILE A 127 -10.60 13.38 13.93
N GLY A 128 -11.72 14.08 13.76
CA GLY A 128 -12.71 13.80 12.71
C GLY A 128 -13.64 12.65 13.06
N GLU A 129 -14.86 12.74 12.53
CA GLU A 129 -15.92 11.76 12.75
C GLU A 129 -16.08 10.90 11.49
N TRP A 130 -16.20 9.58 11.65
CA TRP A 130 -16.46 8.64 10.55
C TRP A 130 -17.59 9.09 9.60
N SER A 131 -18.66 9.65 10.16
CA SER A 131 -19.82 10.16 9.40
C SER A 131 -19.47 11.27 8.40
N THR A 132 -18.39 12.02 8.64
CA THR A 132 -17.89 13.07 7.74
C THR A 132 -17.33 12.47 6.44
N PHE A 133 -16.64 11.34 6.53
CA PHE A 133 -15.92 10.73 5.41
C PHE A 133 -16.74 9.65 4.69
N LEU A 134 -17.69 9.02 5.39
CA LEU A 134 -18.53 7.96 4.86
C LEU A 134 -19.19 8.30 3.50
N PRO A 135 -19.74 9.51 3.25
CA PRO A 135 -20.31 9.84 1.94
C PRO A 135 -19.29 9.80 0.80
N ALA A 136 -18.08 10.33 1.02
CA ALA A 136 -17.01 10.34 0.02
C ALA A 136 -16.48 8.92 -0.24
N LEU A 137 -16.31 8.11 0.82
CA LEU A 137 -15.86 6.72 0.71
C LEU A 137 -16.91 5.84 0.00
N LYS A 138 -18.20 6.03 0.29
CA LYS A 138 -19.29 5.37 -0.45
C LYS A 138 -19.25 5.72 -1.93
N PHE A 139 -19.13 7.01 -2.25
CA PHE A 139 -19.03 7.47 -3.63
C PHE A 139 -17.80 6.87 -4.34
N ALA A 140 -16.63 6.85 -3.68
CA ALA A 140 -15.42 6.23 -4.23
C ALA A 140 -15.64 4.75 -4.60
N ARG A 141 -16.26 3.98 -3.70
CA ARG A 141 -16.63 2.58 -3.93
C ARG A 141 -17.59 2.43 -5.11
N GLU A 142 -18.65 3.23 -5.16
CA GLU A 142 -19.65 3.18 -6.25
C GLU A 142 -19.02 3.46 -7.62
N GLN A 143 -17.95 4.27 -7.64
CA GLN A 143 -17.19 4.59 -8.85
C GLN A 143 -16.07 3.58 -9.15
N GLY A 144 -15.94 2.51 -8.36
CA GLY A 144 -14.99 1.42 -8.57
C GLY A 144 -13.57 1.68 -8.08
N LEU A 145 -13.35 2.65 -7.19
CA LEU A 145 -12.07 2.81 -6.50
C LEU A 145 -11.96 1.82 -5.34
N PHE A 146 -10.77 1.28 -5.14
CA PHE A 146 -10.45 0.49 -3.95
C PHE A 146 -10.35 1.39 -2.73
N ILE A 147 -10.61 0.82 -1.54
CA ILE A 147 -10.59 1.58 -0.28
C ILE A 147 -9.80 0.78 0.76
N THR A 148 -8.82 1.45 1.36
CA THR A 148 -8.15 1.02 2.61
C THR A 148 -8.43 2.05 3.70
N LEU A 149 -8.55 1.63 4.96
CA LEU A 149 -8.83 2.53 6.08
C LEU A 149 -7.83 2.27 7.21
N HIS A 150 -7.23 3.32 7.76
CA HIS A 150 -6.59 3.21 9.07
C HIS A 150 -7.68 3.03 10.12
N CYS A 151 -7.62 1.94 10.88
CA CYS A 151 -8.71 1.52 11.76
C CYS A 151 -8.16 0.97 13.07
N GLY A 152 -8.71 1.43 14.19
CA GLY A 152 -8.31 0.97 15.51
C GLY A 152 -6.88 1.34 15.90
N GLU A 153 -6.36 2.48 15.43
CA GLU A 153 -5.12 3.07 15.96
C GLU A 153 -5.29 3.59 17.40
N VAL A 154 -6.53 3.91 17.79
CA VAL A 154 -6.91 4.29 19.16
C VAL A 154 -8.21 3.57 19.55
N PRO A 155 -8.52 3.42 20.86
CA PRO A 155 -9.77 2.81 21.29
C PRO A 155 -10.99 3.62 20.83
N ASN A 156 -11.76 3.07 19.88
CA ASN A 156 -13.00 3.65 19.39
C ASN A 156 -13.92 2.53 18.82
N PRO A 157 -14.63 1.78 19.68
CA PRO A 157 -15.38 0.59 19.25
C PRO A 157 -16.50 0.91 18.25
N ASP A 158 -17.15 2.07 18.37
CA ASP A 158 -18.22 2.47 17.47
C ASP A 158 -17.70 2.74 16.06
N GLU A 159 -16.57 3.46 15.94
CA GLU A 159 -15.93 3.71 14.65
C GLU A 159 -15.36 2.41 14.05
N ILE A 160 -14.68 1.58 14.85
CA ILE A 160 -14.12 0.30 14.37
C ILE A 160 -15.23 -0.58 13.79
N ARG A 161 -16.35 -0.72 14.51
CA ARG A 161 -17.51 -1.52 14.03
C ARG A 161 -18.10 -0.94 12.75
N ALA A 162 -18.23 0.38 12.66
CA ALA A 162 -18.74 1.07 11.48
C ALA A 162 -17.83 0.92 10.25
N MET A 163 -16.51 0.97 10.45
CA MET A 163 -15.52 0.69 9.40
C MET A 163 -15.55 -0.78 8.96
N LEU A 164 -15.72 -1.72 9.90
CA LEU A 164 -15.90 -3.15 9.56
C LEU A 164 -17.22 -3.42 8.83
N ASP A 165 -18.32 -2.75 9.20
CA ASP A 165 -19.60 -2.81 8.48
C ASP A 165 -19.50 -2.22 7.08
N PHE A 166 -18.64 -1.22 6.90
CA PHE A 166 -18.36 -0.68 5.59
C PHE A 166 -17.63 -1.70 4.70
N GLN A 167 -16.93 -2.70 5.24
CA GLN A 167 -16.18 -3.71 4.47
C GLN A 167 -15.21 -3.12 3.43
N PRO A 168 -14.21 -2.32 3.85
CA PRO A 168 -13.17 -1.85 2.94
C PRO A 168 -12.38 -3.03 2.36
N TRP A 169 -11.64 -2.78 1.28
CA TRP A 169 -10.83 -3.83 0.68
C TRP A 169 -9.63 -4.22 1.53
N ARG A 170 -9.13 -3.30 2.36
CA ARG A 170 -8.10 -3.55 3.38
C ARG A 170 -8.29 -2.63 4.59
N LEU A 171 -7.65 -2.97 5.70
CA LEU A 171 -7.50 -2.13 6.89
C LEU A 171 -6.02 -1.97 7.23
N GLY A 172 -5.65 -0.82 7.80
CA GLY A 172 -4.36 -0.61 8.42
C GLY A 172 -4.43 -0.65 9.95
N HIS A 173 -3.35 -1.08 10.58
CA HIS A 173 -3.13 -1.09 12.04
C HIS A 173 -3.94 -2.12 12.83
N ALA A 174 -5.24 -1.91 13.06
CA ALA A 174 -6.10 -2.79 13.88
C ALA A 174 -5.56 -3.05 15.32
N CYS A 175 -4.95 -2.04 15.96
CA CYS A 175 -4.29 -2.21 17.25
C CYS A 175 -5.24 -2.34 18.46
N CYS A 176 -6.33 -1.57 18.46
CA CYS A 176 -7.28 -1.46 19.58
C CYS A 176 -8.58 -2.25 19.35
N PHE A 177 -8.51 -3.38 18.65
CA PHE A 177 -9.67 -4.25 18.43
C PHE A 177 -9.91 -5.13 19.66
N GLU A 178 -11.19 -5.32 20.03
CA GLU A 178 -11.60 -6.27 21.07
C GLU A 178 -12.16 -7.56 20.43
N GLU A 179 -12.62 -8.50 21.25
CA GLU A 179 -13.01 -9.86 20.80
C GLU A 179 -14.05 -9.85 19.67
N GLU A 180 -15.05 -8.97 19.76
CA GLU A 180 -16.14 -8.89 18.77
C GLU A 180 -15.66 -8.29 17.45
N GLU A 181 -14.80 -7.28 17.49
CA GLU A 181 -14.19 -6.67 16.30
C GLU A 181 -13.25 -7.67 15.62
N TRP A 182 -12.43 -8.42 16.38
CA TRP A 182 -11.60 -9.50 15.85
C TRP A 182 -12.44 -10.60 15.19
N ARG A 183 -13.54 -11.02 15.83
CA ARG A 183 -14.45 -12.02 15.27
C ARG A 183 -15.03 -11.54 13.94
N LYS A 184 -15.49 -10.30 13.88
CA LYS A 184 -16.07 -9.69 12.68
C LYS A 184 -15.05 -9.56 11.55
N LEU A 185 -13.83 -9.12 11.86
CA LEU A 185 -12.71 -9.03 10.91
C LEU A 185 -12.37 -10.39 10.30
N LYS A 186 -12.21 -11.42 11.14
CA LYS A 186 -11.87 -12.78 10.67
C LYS A 186 -12.96 -13.37 9.78
N LEU A 187 -14.23 -13.10 10.09
CA LEU A 187 -15.37 -13.51 9.26
C LEU A 187 -15.43 -12.79 7.92
N SER A 188 -15.13 -11.49 7.89
CA SER A 188 -15.14 -10.70 6.64
C SER A 188 -13.91 -10.91 5.77
N ARG A 189 -12.85 -11.54 6.30
CA ARG A 189 -11.60 -11.84 5.57
C ARG A 189 -10.92 -10.57 5.00
N ILE A 190 -11.18 -9.41 5.59
CA ILE A 190 -10.56 -8.14 5.16
C ILE A 190 -9.07 -8.19 5.51
N PRO A 191 -8.15 -8.04 4.53
CA PRO A 191 -6.72 -8.01 4.80
C PRO A 191 -6.28 -6.85 5.68
N VAL A 192 -5.31 -7.13 6.55
CA VAL A 192 -4.71 -6.14 7.45
C VAL A 192 -3.29 -5.79 7.00
N GLU A 193 -3.04 -4.51 6.78
CA GLU A 193 -1.72 -3.89 6.61
C GLU A 193 -1.10 -3.76 8.01
N ILE A 194 -0.11 -4.61 8.29
CA ILE A 194 0.56 -4.74 9.58
C ILE A 194 1.81 -3.86 9.58
N CYS A 195 1.88 -2.92 10.53
CA CYS A 195 2.95 -1.93 10.64
C CYS A 195 3.70 -2.09 11.97
N LEU A 196 4.51 -3.14 12.10
CA LEU A 196 5.08 -3.58 13.38
C LEU A 196 5.89 -2.48 14.08
N THR A 197 6.89 -1.91 13.40
CA THR A 197 7.73 -0.86 14.00
C THR A 197 6.91 0.37 14.33
N SER A 198 6.01 0.81 13.44
CA SER A 198 5.11 1.94 13.69
C SER A 198 4.31 1.73 14.97
N ASN A 199 3.64 0.58 15.12
CA ASN A 199 2.76 0.30 16.26
C ASN A 199 3.50 0.26 17.61
N ILE A 200 4.75 -0.18 17.61
CA ILE A 200 5.62 -0.15 18.81
C ILE A 200 6.09 1.28 19.09
N ARG A 201 6.49 2.03 18.05
CA ARG A 201 7.02 3.40 18.19
C ARG A 201 5.95 4.41 18.61
N THR A 202 4.69 4.18 18.24
CA THR A 202 3.55 4.99 18.67
C THR A 202 2.96 4.53 20.02
N GLU A 203 3.56 3.51 20.66
CA GLU A 203 3.11 2.92 21.93
C GLU A 203 1.67 2.36 21.87
N THR A 204 1.15 2.10 20.67
CA THR A 204 -0.18 1.51 20.49
C THR A 204 -0.16 0.03 20.83
N ILE A 205 0.98 -0.63 20.60
CA ILE A 205 1.25 -2.01 21.02
C ILE A 205 2.53 -2.01 21.86
N SER A 206 2.50 -2.62 23.04
CA SER A 206 3.58 -2.52 24.03
C SER A 206 4.88 -3.24 23.63
N SER A 207 4.79 -4.31 22.84
CA SER A 207 5.94 -5.04 22.31
C SER A 207 5.55 -5.89 21.11
N VAL A 208 6.54 -6.28 20.32
CA VAL A 208 6.32 -7.18 19.16
C VAL A 208 5.71 -8.52 19.57
N ASP A 209 6.08 -9.06 20.74
CA ASP A 209 5.66 -10.39 21.22
C ASP A 209 4.15 -10.50 21.47
N VAL A 210 3.48 -9.38 21.75
CA VAL A 210 2.03 -9.30 21.97
C VAL A 210 1.28 -8.75 20.76
N HIS A 211 1.95 -8.55 19.64
CA HIS A 211 1.33 -8.00 18.44
C HIS A 211 0.29 -8.97 17.88
N HIS A 212 -0.85 -8.44 17.46
CA HIS A 212 -1.94 -9.21 16.84
C HIS A 212 -1.54 -9.89 15.51
N PHE A 213 -0.32 -9.64 15.01
CA PHE A 213 0.24 -10.35 13.85
C PHE A 213 0.24 -11.85 14.09
N ALA A 214 0.67 -12.30 15.29
CA ALA A 214 0.78 -13.71 15.60
C ALA A 214 -0.58 -14.43 15.51
N ASP A 215 -1.63 -13.84 16.08
CA ASP A 215 -2.98 -14.39 16.04
C ASP A 215 -3.54 -14.44 14.60
N LEU A 216 -3.38 -13.34 13.84
CA LEU A 216 -3.83 -13.30 12.44
C LEU A 216 -3.06 -14.30 11.56
N TYR A 217 -1.75 -14.41 11.74
CA TYR A 217 -0.92 -15.38 11.03
C TYR A 217 -1.33 -16.82 11.35
N ASN A 218 -1.46 -17.16 12.64
CA ASN A 218 -1.84 -18.51 13.09
C ASN A 218 -3.25 -18.92 12.63
N THR A 219 -4.16 -17.96 12.52
CA THR A 219 -5.52 -18.20 12.00
C THR A 219 -5.61 -18.12 10.47
N LYS A 220 -4.47 -17.96 9.78
CA LYS A 220 -4.38 -17.81 8.31
C LYS A 220 -5.25 -16.67 7.78
N HIS A 221 -5.43 -15.61 8.58
CA HIS A 221 -6.10 -14.39 8.17
C HIS A 221 -5.24 -13.62 7.15
N PRO A 222 -5.82 -12.91 6.17
CA PRO A 222 -5.05 -12.16 5.19
C PRO A 222 -4.31 -11.01 5.88
N ILE A 223 -2.98 -11.00 5.76
CA ILE A 223 -2.14 -9.95 6.31
C ILE A 223 -1.03 -9.60 5.32
N VAL A 224 -0.56 -8.35 5.39
CA VAL A 224 0.57 -7.84 4.61
C VAL A 224 1.46 -7.04 5.55
N LEU A 225 2.76 -7.32 5.57
CA LEU A 225 3.72 -6.49 6.30
C LEU A 225 3.97 -5.19 5.52
N CYS A 226 3.90 -4.05 6.22
CA CYS A 226 4.06 -2.71 5.66
C CYS A 226 4.97 -1.87 6.56
N THR A 227 5.65 -0.88 5.98
CA THR A 227 6.55 0.02 6.71
C THR A 227 5.84 1.16 7.42
N ASP A 228 4.60 1.44 7.02
CA ASP A 228 3.93 2.72 7.31
C ASP A 228 4.77 3.89 6.76
N ASP A 229 5.49 4.60 7.63
CA ASP A 229 6.42 5.67 7.28
C ASP A 229 7.89 5.27 7.51
N THR A 230 8.58 4.84 6.45
CA THR A 230 10.02 4.47 6.52
C THR A 230 10.89 5.56 7.12
N GLY A 231 10.69 6.81 6.68
CA GLY A 231 11.47 7.96 7.15
C GLY A 231 11.17 8.38 8.59
N VAL A 232 9.91 8.30 9.04
CA VAL A 232 9.50 8.72 10.39
C VAL A 232 9.94 7.68 11.41
N PHE A 233 9.77 6.39 11.10
CA PHE A 233 10.06 5.30 12.02
C PHE A 233 11.48 4.73 11.88
N SER A 234 12.27 5.25 10.93
CA SER A 234 13.63 4.80 10.65
C SER A 234 13.70 3.28 10.42
N THR A 235 12.85 2.79 9.53
CA THR A 235 12.73 1.36 9.17
C THR A 235 12.72 1.18 7.65
N SER A 236 12.87 -0.07 7.19
CA SER A 236 12.73 -0.51 5.80
C SER A 236 11.79 -1.71 5.72
N LEU A 237 11.29 -2.08 4.54
CA LEU A 237 10.40 -3.24 4.44
C LEU A 237 11.16 -4.52 4.82
N SER A 238 12.43 -4.63 4.46
CA SER A 238 13.29 -5.74 4.87
C SER A 238 13.41 -5.85 6.38
N ASP A 239 13.53 -4.72 7.09
CA ASP A 239 13.58 -4.70 8.55
C ASP A 239 12.25 -5.17 9.17
N GLU A 240 11.10 -4.79 8.60
CA GLU A 240 9.79 -5.30 9.07
C GLU A 240 9.67 -6.83 8.89
N TYR A 241 10.17 -7.38 7.78
CA TYR A 241 10.20 -8.83 7.55
C TYR A 241 11.18 -9.54 8.50
N ILE A 242 12.35 -8.94 8.77
CA ILE A 242 13.32 -9.47 9.74
C ILE A 242 12.72 -9.46 11.16
N LEU A 243 12.04 -8.38 11.53
CA LEU A 243 11.35 -8.25 12.81
C LEU A 243 10.26 -9.32 12.96
N ALA A 244 9.41 -9.50 11.95
CA ALA A 244 8.40 -10.55 11.96
C ALA A 244 9.00 -11.96 12.05
N ALA A 245 10.04 -12.25 11.26
CA ALA A 245 10.70 -13.55 11.26
C ALA A 245 11.33 -13.88 12.61
N SER A 246 12.03 -12.91 13.20
CA SER A 246 12.70 -13.10 14.49
C SER A 246 11.73 -13.19 15.67
N ALA A 247 10.71 -12.33 15.72
CA ALA A 247 9.75 -12.30 16.82
C ALA A 247 8.81 -13.52 16.83
N PHE A 248 8.40 -13.98 15.64
CA PHE A 248 7.39 -15.04 15.50
C PHE A 248 7.96 -16.39 15.03
N GLY A 249 9.29 -16.50 14.93
CA GLY A 249 9.97 -17.76 14.62
C GLY A 249 9.71 -18.30 13.20
N LEU A 250 9.47 -17.40 12.24
CA LEU A 250 9.08 -17.78 10.88
C LEU A 250 10.31 -18.01 10.00
N GLY A 251 10.34 -19.17 9.35
CA GLY A 251 11.39 -19.59 8.43
C GLY A 251 11.27 -18.99 7.04
N LYS A 252 12.24 -19.30 6.18
CA LYS A 252 12.32 -18.75 4.82
C LYS A 252 11.09 -19.06 3.96
N ARG A 253 10.55 -20.29 4.04
CA ARG A 253 9.35 -20.68 3.27
C ARG A 253 8.11 -19.92 3.74
N GLU A 254 7.92 -19.79 5.04
CA GLU A 254 6.80 -19.06 5.64
C GLU A 254 6.84 -17.58 5.29
N MET A 255 8.02 -16.95 5.34
CA MET A 255 8.23 -15.57 4.91
C MET A 255 7.97 -15.38 3.41
N PHE A 256 8.40 -16.33 2.59
CA PHE A 256 8.14 -16.30 1.15
C PHE A 256 6.64 -16.40 0.84
N GLU A 257 5.92 -17.31 1.50
CA GLU A 257 4.47 -17.45 1.34
C GLU A 257 3.72 -16.21 1.83
N LEU A 258 4.12 -15.63 2.96
CA LEU A 258 3.58 -14.37 3.47
C LEU A 258 3.71 -13.25 2.44
N ALA A 259 4.91 -13.06 1.87
CA ALA A 259 5.16 -12.06 0.83
C ALA A 259 4.36 -12.33 -0.45
N ARG A 260 4.30 -13.59 -0.90
CA ARG A 260 3.57 -13.99 -2.11
C ARG A 260 2.07 -13.73 -1.97
N ASN A 261 1.49 -14.06 -0.82
CA ASN A 261 0.05 -13.93 -0.59
C ASN A 261 -0.41 -12.47 -0.67
N ALA A 262 0.47 -11.50 -0.43
CA ALA A 262 0.14 -10.08 -0.56
C ALA A 262 -0.36 -9.71 -1.97
N VAL A 263 0.07 -10.43 -3.03
CA VAL A 263 -0.37 -10.20 -4.42
C VAL A 263 -1.88 -10.33 -4.59
N ASP A 264 -2.56 -11.13 -3.78
CA ASP A 264 -4.02 -11.27 -3.84
C ASP A 264 -4.73 -10.01 -3.32
N PHE A 265 -4.08 -9.27 -2.41
CA PHE A 265 -4.66 -8.15 -1.67
C PHE A 265 -4.32 -6.77 -2.25
N ILE A 266 -3.46 -6.69 -3.26
CA ILE A 266 -3.11 -5.42 -3.91
C ILE A 266 -4.24 -4.89 -4.80
N PHE A 267 -4.25 -3.58 -4.98
CA PHE A 267 -5.17 -2.80 -5.81
C PHE A 267 -4.65 -2.68 -7.26
N ALA A 268 -4.13 -3.78 -7.80
CA ALA A 268 -3.64 -3.87 -9.17
C ALA A 268 -4.59 -4.71 -10.05
N GLY A 269 -4.57 -4.44 -11.36
CA GLY A 269 -5.28 -5.27 -12.35
C GLY A 269 -4.64 -6.65 -12.50
N ASP A 270 -5.41 -7.59 -13.07
CA ASP A 270 -5.04 -9.01 -13.20
C ASP A 270 -3.73 -9.23 -13.94
N GLU A 271 -3.40 -8.40 -14.93
CA GLU A 271 -2.14 -8.51 -15.67
C GLU A 271 -0.93 -8.28 -14.77
N VAL A 272 -0.98 -7.25 -13.90
CA VAL A 272 0.10 -6.97 -12.95
C VAL A 272 0.18 -8.10 -11.92
N LYS A 273 -0.95 -8.56 -11.39
CA LYS A 273 -0.98 -9.70 -10.45
C LYS A 273 -0.37 -10.95 -11.07
N LYS A 274 -0.68 -11.25 -12.34
CA LYS A 274 -0.07 -12.37 -13.08
C LYS A 274 1.45 -12.23 -13.19
N LYS A 275 1.96 -11.06 -13.59
CA LYS A 275 3.41 -10.81 -13.68
C LYS A 275 4.09 -10.96 -12.31
N LEU A 276 3.47 -10.47 -11.24
CA LEU A 276 3.99 -10.65 -9.89
C LEU A 276 4.02 -12.12 -9.47
N MET A 277 2.95 -12.88 -9.76
CA MET A 277 2.93 -14.32 -9.48
C MET A 277 4.00 -15.08 -10.27
N GLU A 278 4.31 -14.68 -11.50
CA GLU A 278 5.42 -15.23 -12.29
C GLU A 278 6.79 -14.93 -11.64
N ILE A 279 7.00 -13.70 -11.14
CA ILE A 279 8.20 -13.32 -10.38
C ILE A 279 8.35 -14.23 -9.15
N PHE A 280 7.32 -14.33 -8.31
CA PHE A 280 7.36 -15.20 -7.14
C PHE A 280 7.56 -16.67 -7.51
N ALA A 281 6.90 -17.19 -8.55
CA ALA A 281 7.11 -18.56 -9.01
C ALA A 281 8.55 -18.82 -9.47
N SER A 282 9.20 -17.83 -10.08
CA SER A 282 10.62 -17.90 -10.43
C SER A 282 11.51 -17.95 -9.18
N THR A 283 11.24 -17.08 -8.22
CA THR A 283 11.97 -17.06 -6.94
C THR A 283 11.79 -18.35 -6.14
N ALA A 284 10.58 -18.95 -6.12
CA ALA A 284 10.34 -20.23 -5.45
C ALA A 284 11.22 -21.35 -6.01
N ARG A 285 11.38 -21.41 -7.34
CA ARG A 285 12.29 -22.36 -8.00
C ARG A 285 13.75 -22.13 -7.63
N MET A 286 14.17 -20.88 -7.51
CA MET A 286 15.54 -20.54 -7.10
C MET A 286 15.85 -20.87 -5.63
N LEU A 287 14.83 -20.85 -4.77
CA LEU A 287 14.95 -21.16 -3.34
C LEU A 287 14.72 -22.65 -3.02
N ASP A 288 14.57 -23.50 -4.03
CA ASP A 288 14.25 -24.93 -3.90
C ASP A 288 12.99 -25.19 -3.05
N PHE A 289 12.02 -24.27 -3.09
CA PHE A 289 10.71 -24.50 -2.51
C PHE A 289 9.89 -25.33 -3.49
N GLN A 290 10.04 -26.66 -3.41
CA GLN A 290 9.15 -27.62 -4.10
C GLN A 290 7.71 -27.51 -3.64
#